data_AF-A0A9Q9BI42-F1
#
_entry.id   AF-A0A9Q9BI42-F1
#
_cell.length_a   1.000
_cell.length_b   1.000
_cell.length_c   1.000
_cell.angle_alpha   90.00
_cell.angle_beta   90.00
_cell.angle_gamma   90.00
#
_symmetry.space_group_name_H-M   'P 1'
#
loop_
_entity.id
_entity.type
_entity.pdbx_description
1 polymer ?
#
loop_
_entity_poly.entity_id
_entity_poly.type
_entity_poly.pdbx_seq_one_letter_code
_entity_poly.pdbx_strand_id
1 'polypeptide(L)'
;MGMTIYTDLLHLLRMFSLRRDSAQVTLQPFQDYLHRYARHFLQQKPELAVHLEISLETLLSELKKIQDEGDIEITTDKSNTTIIFVPYFHVDNISRQYANLEQHPDIPFPLLSDLPKNFPGKLLKAISVSDDIAELKPESKENSFLYALNYNGDIPALIFPGSYKTEKLLSLALDKIKLFLSKDESRDYMQKRLMVANPGKEFTVKTFIAKTMAHSVNSFQNVKESGDNYILWGQLCAFIKQEFAKKNEKLPDEIALLQAAGILEYLNNYYRNRAQKDIQTDTALKNLLLAFQKSPYYFTMKQITQFTDSRGVPLLGQYSEETLQNFMKEKTGSSEKYIIPDILTFTNSANDRFYLLTEKVVPLLISLINEARKPVRELCIKRWHEMLMNFEQDDSMKNDTAFNELLKEITAHSAPNLYGLLNASFILSIIADPRLNEIQAMEINRIFPAGKPASYNEILMLNRYEILSDTKILLPFWYTIPIISAIIAFFKRKKKVAQPVQPEKKETTYKKPKQKLKDAAEKISTEFIPEGMTIDQALEKTLDEWNHTLGHPARENLTEDVNALIRDYLRGINRTLSFSSFTADRVRGLAKTLLESPGLLKIKERKALQDYIELYIIKLVSQYS
;
A
#
# COMPACT_ATOMS: atom_id res chain seq x y z
N MET A 1 27.25 26.38 -49.37
CA MET A 1 27.18 25.20 -48.49
C MET A 1 28.34 24.28 -48.85
N GLY A 2 29.01 23.65 -47.88
CA GLY A 2 29.98 22.59 -48.17
C GLY A 2 29.23 21.34 -48.62
N MET A 3 29.65 20.72 -49.72
CA MET A 3 29.06 19.47 -50.20
C MET A 3 29.72 18.30 -49.45
N THR A 4 28.94 17.49 -48.72
CA THR A 4 29.47 16.30 -48.04
C THR A 4 30.07 15.34 -49.07
N ILE A 5 31.34 14.99 -48.90
CA ILE A 5 32.05 14.06 -49.78
C ILE A 5 31.92 12.66 -49.19
N TYR A 6 31.21 11.79 -49.90
CA TYR A 6 31.00 10.40 -49.51
C TYR A 6 32.07 9.50 -50.13
N THR A 7 32.54 8.54 -49.35
CA THR A 7 33.58 7.57 -49.74
C THR A 7 33.06 6.13 -49.78
N ASP A 8 31.82 5.90 -49.36
CA ASP A 8 31.14 4.61 -49.44
C ASP A 8 30.48 4.38 -50.82
N LEU A 9 30.62 3.16 -51.34
CA LEU A 9 30.13 2.74 -52.65
C LEU A 9 28.60 2.77 -52.76
N LEU A 10 27.87 2.40 -51.70
CA LEU A 10 26.41 2.41 -51.69
C LEU A 10 25.86 3.84 -51.68
N HIS A 11 26.45 4.77 -50.92
CA HIS A 11 26.09 6.20 -50.97
C HIS A 11 26.41 6.82 -52.34
N LEU A 12 27.52 6.45 -52.98
CA LEU A 12 27.85 6.91 -54.33
C LEU A 12 26.88 6.35 -55.38
N LEU A 13 26.43 5.11 -55.23
CA LEU A 13 25.41 4.48 -56.08
C LEU A 13 24.04 5.16 -55.92
N ARG A 14 23.61 5.43 -54.68
CA ARG A 14 22.39 6.20 -54.37
C ARG A 14 22.44 7.61 -54.95
N MET A 15 23.58 8.31 -54.88
CA MET A 15 23.75 9.61 -55.56
C MET A 15 23.71 9.48 -57.08
N PHE A 16 24.19 8.38 -57.66
CA PHE A 16 24.15 8.19 -59.11
C PHE A 16 22.74 7.92 -59.64
N SER A 17 21.96 7.06 -58.99
CA SER A 17 20.56 6.80 -59.35
C SER A 17 19.70 8.06 -59.28
N LEU A 18 19.90 8.88 -58.25
CA LEU A 18 19.22 10.17 -58.10
C LEU A 18 19.62 11.19 -59.17
N ARG A 19 20.91 11.28 -59.54
CA ARG A 19 21.37 12.14 -60.65
C ARG A 19 20.95 11.65 -62.04
N ARG A 20 20.57 10.38 -62.16
CA ARG A 20 20.03 9.76 -63.40
C ARG A 20 18.50 9.78 -63.47
N ASP A 21 17.84 10.23 -62.40
CA ASP A 21 16.40 10.10 -62.15
C ASP A 21 15.84 8.71 -62.48
N SER A 22 16.57 7.66 -62.08
CA SER A 22 16.23 6.27 -62.39
C SER A 22 16.64 5.32 -61.28
N ALA A 23 15.70 4.45 -60.88
CA ALA A 23 15.97 3.31 -59.99
C ALA A 23 16.80 2.21 -60.65
N GLN A 24 16.89 2.17 -61.99
CA GLN A 24 17.71 1.20 -62.72
C GLN A 24 18.93 1.90 -63.34
N VAL A 25 20.12 1.43 -62.99
CA VAL A 25 21.40 1.95 -63.52
C VAL A 25 22.28 0.81 -64.02
N THR A 26 22.98 1.04 -65.13
CA THR A 26 23.87 0.04 -65.74
C THR A 26 25.31 0.16 -65.22
N LEU A 27 25.99 -0.98 -65.06
CA LEU A 27 27.30 -1.09 -64.40
C LEU A 27 28.38 -0.14 -64.98
N GLN A 28 28.56 -0.12 -66.31
CA GLN A 28 29.61 0.68 -66.96
C GLN A 28 29.41 2.20 -66.81
N PRO A 29 28.23 2.79 -67.08
CA PRO A 29 27.98 4.19 -66.76
C PRO A 29 28.10 4.58 -65.28
N PHE A 30 27.96 3.62 -64.35
CA PHE A 30 28.26 3.86 -62.93
C PHE A 30 29.77 3.86 -62.66
N GLN A 31 30.53 2.95 -63.27
CA GLN A 31 32.01 2.98 -63.25
C GLN A 31 32.56 4.31 -63.79
N ASP A 32 32.04 4.79 -64.93
CA ASP A 32 32.37 6.11 -65.50
C ASP A 32 32.12 7.26 -64.50
N TYR A 33 31.04 7.17 -63.71
CA TYR A 33 30.71 8.16 -62.69
C TYR A 33 31.67 8.08 -61.50
N LEU A 34 31.99 6.88 -61.00
CA LEU A 34 32.96 6.65 -59.92
C LEU A 34 34.34 7.20 -60.29
N HIS A 35 34.85 6.88 -61.50
CA HIS A 35 36.14 7.38 -62.00
C HIS A 35 36.17 8.91 -62.02
N ARG A 36 35.09 9.57 -62.46
CA ARG A 36 34.97 11.05 -62.50
C ARG A 36 34.85 11.66 -61.10
N TYR A 37 34.05 11.05 -60.22
CA TYR A 37 33.86 11.51 -58.84
C TYR A 37 35.17 11.41 -58.04
N ALA A 38 35.84 10.26 -58.13
CA ALA A 38 37.13 10.03 -57.50
C ALA A 38 38.18 11.06 -57.97
N ARG A 39 38.35 11.24 -59.29
CA ARG A 39 39.29 12.25 -59.84
C ARG A 39 39.00 13.68 -59.37
N HIS A 40 37.73 14.04 -59.18
CA HIS A 40 37.34 15.38 -58.72
C HIS A 40 37.60 15.62 -57.22
N PHE A 41 37.41 14.60 -56.37
CA PHE A 41 37.46 14.77 -54.91
C PHE A 41 38.69 14.13 -54.22
N LEU A 42 39.58 13.47 -54.96
CA LEU A 42 40.78 12.77 -54.43
C LEU A 42 41.62 13.62 -53.46
N GLN A 43 41.85 14.90 -53.80
CA GLN A 43 42.64 15.82 -52.98
C GLN A 43 42.01 16.15 -51.61
N GLN A 44 40.70 15.93 -51.47
CA GLN A 44 39.93 16.19 -50.25
C GLN A 44 39.56 14.90 -49.51
N LYS A 45 39.53 13.76 -50.22
CA LYS A 45 39.29 12.41 -49.68
C LYS A 45 40.19 11.36 -50.35
N PRO A 46 41.37 11.05 -49.76
CA PRO A 46 42.30 10.05 -50.29
C PRO A 46 41.71 8.63 -50.42
N GLU A 47 40.73 8.29 -49.58
CA GLU A 47 39.96 7.04 -49.62
C GLU A 47 39.40 6.72 -51.03
N LEU A 48 39.07 7.75 -51.83
CA LEU A 48 38.54 7.60 -53.19
C LEU A 48 39.55 7.05 -54.20
N ALA A 49 40.84 6.91 -53.84
CA ALA A 49 41.86 6.33 -54.72
C ALA A 49 41.47 4.93 -55.23
N VAL A 50 40.80 4.14 -54.40
CA VAL A 50 40.31 2.78 -54.73
C VAL A 50 39.33 2.79 -55.92
N HIS A 51 38.64 3.92 -56.15
CA HIS A 51 37.65 4.07 -57.22
C HIS A 51 38.19 4.76 -58.49
N LEU A 52 39.47 5.14 -58.55
CA LEU A 52 40.06 5.79 -59.75
C LEU A 52 40.22 4.85 -60.95
N GLU A 53 40.56 3.59 -60.67
CA GLU A 53 40.95 2.57 -61.66
C GLU A 53 40.23 1.23 -61.42
N ILE A 54 39.18 1.22 -60.60
CA ILE A 54 38.40 0.00 -60.30
C ILE A 54 37.86 -0.63 -61.59
N SER A 55 38.12 -1.93 -61.79
CA SER A 55 37.68 -2.68 -62.96
C SER A 55 36.18 -3.01 -62.89
N LEU A 56 35.56 -3.39 -64.01
CA LEU A 56 34.17 -3.83 -64.03
C LEU A 56 33.94 -5.09 -63.19
N GLU A 57 34.90 -6.01 -63.18
CA GLU A 57 34.84 -7.26 -62.41
C GLU A 57 34.96 -6.99 -60.91
N THR A 58 35.90 -6.13 -60.50
CA THR A 58 36.07 -5.72 -59.10
C THR A 58 34.85 -4.93 -58.61
N LEU A 59 34.35 -3.99 -59.41
CA LEU A 59 33.14 -3.23 -59.08
C LEU A 59 31.93 -4.15 -58.93
N LEU A 60 31.77 -5.14 -59.82
CA LEU A 60 30.70 -6.14 -59.72
C LEU A 60 30.86 -7.04 -58.49
N SER A 61 32.10 -7.39 -58.07
CA SER A 61 32.31 -8.17 -56.86
C SER A 61 32.02 -7.41 -55.57
N GLU A 62 32.30 -6.10 -55.52
CA GLU A 62 31.93 -5.25 -54.37
C GLU A 62 30.41 -5.01 -54.33
N LEU A 63 29.78 -4.76 -55.49
CA LEU A 63 28.32 -4.62 -55.57
C LEU A 63 27.57 -5.90 -55.19
N LYS A 64 28.14 -7.09 -55.44
CA LYS A 64 27.54 -8.36 -54.98
C LYS A 64 27.47 -8.46 -53.45
N LYS A 65 28.45 -7.95 -52.70
CA LYS A 65 28.39 -7.89 -51.23
C LYS A 65 27.20 -7.03 -50.76
N ILE A 66 26.98 -5.89 -51.42
CA ILE A 66 25.84 -4.99 -51.16
C ILE A 66 24.50 -5.64 -51.57
N GLN A 67 24.51 -6.52 -52.58
CA GLN A 67 23.36 -7.36 -52.94
C GLN A 67 23.08 -8.45 -51.89
N ASP A 68 24.10 -9.09 -51.31
CA ASP A 68 23.96 -10.05 -50.21
C ASP A 68 23.39 -9.37 -48.94
N GLU A 69 23.83 -8.14 -48.65
CA GLU A 69 23.26 -7.26 -47.63
C GLU A 69 21.81 -6.85 -47.95
N GLY A 70 21.40 -6.90 -49.23
CA GLY A 70 20.04 -6.72 -49.72
C GLY A 70 19.62 -5.27 -49.99
N ASP A 71 20.60 -4.37 -50.13
CA ASP A 71 20.37 -2.95 -50.42
C ASP A 71 20.10 -2.66 -51.91
N ILE A 72 20.53 -3.58 -52.79
CA ILE A 72 20.38 -3.52 -54.24
C ILE A 72 20.04 -4.90 -54.83
N GLU A 73 19.47 -4.92 -56.04
CA GLU A 73 19.25 -6.14 -56.82
C GLU A 73 20.01 -6.03 -58.15
N ILE A 74 20.89 -6.99 -58.45
CA ILE A 74 21.65 -7.03 -59.71
C ILE A 74 21.03 -8.09 -60.61
N THR A 75 20.65 -7.69 -61.82
CA THR A 75 20.09 -8.55 -62.87
C THR A 75 20.88 -8.40 -64.17
N THR A 76 20.65 -9.29 -65.13
CA THR A 76 21.25 -9.23 -66.47
C THR A 76 20.15 -9.34 -67.51
N ASP A 77 20.08 -8.36 -68.39
CA ASP A 77 19.11 -8.34 -69.49
C ASP A 77 19.49 -9.33 -70.61
N LYS A 78 18.54 -9.63 -71.51
CA LYS A 78 18.71 -10.42 -72.74
C LYS A 78 19.84 -9.91 -73.65
N SER A 79 20.19 -8.63 -73.55
CA SER A 79 21.37 -8.02 -74.20
C SER A 79 22.73 -8.39 -73.55
N ASN A 80 22.73 -9.22 -72.52
CA ASN A 80 23.86 -9.49 -71.62
C ASN A 80 24.36 -8.24 -70.84
N THR A 81 23.52 -7.21 -70.72
CA THR A 81 23.84 -5.98 -69.98
C THR A 81 23.52 -6.15 -68.49
N THR A 82 24.49 -5.88 -67.61
CA THR A 82 24.28 -5.87 -66.15
C THR A 82 23.53 -4.60 -65.71
N ILE A 83 22.35 -4.80 -65.11
CA ILE A 83 21.49 -3.76 -64.55
C ILE A 83 21.50 -3.88 -63.03
N ILE A 84 21.66 -2.74 -62.35
CA ILE A 84 21.60 -2.60 -60.91
C ILE A 84 20.31 -1.84 -60.59
N PHE A 85 19.39 -2.48 -59.88
CA PHE A 85 18.23 -1.84 -59.29
C PHE A 85 18.62 -1.26 -57.93
N VAL A 86 18.30 0.02 -57.72
CA VAL A 86 18.64 0.83 -56.53
C VAL A 86 17.33 1.25 -55.84
N PRO A 87 16.74 0.38 -55.00
CA PRO A 87 15.48 0.62 -54.30
C PRO A 87 15.35 1.98 -53.60
N TYR A 88 16.46 2.47 -53.03
CA TYR A 88 16.53 3.77 -52.34
C TYR A 88 16.01 4.95 -53.18
N PHE A 89 16.10 4.86 -54.51
CA PHE A 89 15.50 5.86 -55.41
C PHE A 89 14.01 6.09 -55.14
N HIS A 90 13.24 5.03 -54.90
CA HIS A 90 11.82 5.14 -54.57
C HIS A 90 11.63 5.74 -53.17
N VAL A 91 12.46 5.38 -52.19
CA VAL A 91 12.38 5.91 -50.81
C VAL A 91 12.60 7.42 -50.80
N ASP A 92 13.58 7.92 -51.56
CA ASP A 92 13.81 9.35 -51.77
C ASP A 92 12.67 10.02 -52.56
N ASN A 93 12.16 9.39 -53.63
CA ASN A 93 11.06 9.94 -54.41
C ASN A 93 9.78 10.11 -53.57
N ILE A 94 9.40 9.10 -52.78
CA ILE A 94 8.29 9.21 -51.81
C ILE A 94 8.58 10.31 -50.79
N SER A 95 9.83 10.46 -50.34
CA SER A 95 10.22 11.54 -49.43
C SER A 95 10.06 12.94 -50.04
N ARG A 96 10.41 13.11 -51.34
CA ARG A 96 10.16 14.35 -52.10
C ARG A 96 8.66 14.62 -52.28
N GLN A 97 7.87 13.60 -52.59
CA GLN A 97 6.41 13.71 -52.67
C GLN A 97 5.80 14.12 -51.32
N TYR A 98 6.29 13.58 -50.20
CA TYR A 98 5.85 13.96 -48.86
C TYR A 98 6.23 15.39 -48.45
N ALA A 99 7.34 15.93 -48.94
CA ALA A 99 7.67 17.34 -48.79
C ALA A 99 6.73 18.26 -49.61
N ASN A 100 6.28 17.80 -50.79
CA ASN A 100 5.28 18.53 -51.59
C ASN A 100 3.88 18.49 -50.98
N LEU A 101 3.50 17.35 -50.35
CA LEU A 101 2.22 17.18 -49.64
C LEU A 101 1.99 18.21 -48.52
N GLU A 102 3.06 18.73 -47.92
CA GLU A 102 3.02 19.78 -46.88
C GLU A 102 2.65 21.17 -47.44
N GLN A 103 2.78 21.37 -48.76
CA GLN A 103 2.41 22.61 -49.46
C GLN A 103 1.14 22.44 -50.29
N HIS A 104 0.83 21.21 -50.72
CA HIS A 104 -0.27 20.86 -51.62
C HIS A 104 -1.15 19.74 -51.02
N PRO A 105 -2.13 20.11 -50.16
CA PRO A 105 -3.06 19.15 -49.56
C PRO A 105 -3.97 18.43 -50.56
N ASP A 106 -4.02 18.84 -51.82
CA ASP A 106 -4.74 18.22 -52.93
C ASP A 106 -4.09 16.94 -53.46
N ILE A 107 -2.76 16.83 -53.42
CA ILE A 107 -2.04 15.64 -53.91
C ILE A 107 -2.45 14.39 -53.08
N PRO A 108 -2.81 13.24 -53.66
CA PRO A 108 -3.11 12.02 -52.89
C PRO A 108 -1.92 11.52 -52.06
N PHE A 109 -2.17 10.71 -51.03
CA PHE A 109 -1.07 10.00 -50.37
C PHE A 109 -0.53 8.90 -51.30
N PRO A 110 0.80 8.76 -51.43
CA PRO A 110 1.41 7.64 -52.16
C PRO A 110 0.96 6.29 -51.60
N LEU A 111 0.70 5.36 -52.50
CA LEU A 111 0.14 4.04 -52.21
C LEU A 111 1.19 2.94 -52.37
N LEU A 112 0.94 1.80 -51.72
CA LEU A 112 1.78 0.60 -51.90
C LEU A 112 1.85 0.13 -53.37
N SER A 113 0.85 0.47 -54.20
CA SER A 113 0.85 0.23 -55.65
C SER A 113 1.89 1.02 -56.44
N ASP A 114 2.44 2.08 -55.86
CA ASP A 114 3.33 3.02 -56.53
C ASP A 114 4.81 2.55 -56.44
N LEU A 115 5.05 1.49 -55.67
CA LEU A 115 6.31 0.76 -55.62
C LEU A 115 6.31 -0.40 -56.64
N PRO A 116 7.47 -0.73 -57.24
CA PRO A 116 7.57 -1.84 -58.16
C PRO A 116 7.40 -3.18 -57.44
N LYS A 117 6.93 -4.21 -58.17
CA LYS A 117 6.60 -5.53 -57.59
C LYS A 117 7.79 -6.27 -56.94
N ASN A 118 9.01 -5.88 -57.24
CA ASN A 118 10.26 -6.39 -56.66
C ASN A 118 10.86 -5.46 -55.57
N PHE A 119 10.10 -4.49 -55.05
CA PHE A 119 10.61 -3.62 -54.00
C PHE A 119 10.97 -4.42 -52.72
N PRO A 120 12.20 -4.29 -52.16
CA PRO A 120 12.64 -5.18 -51.08
C PRO A 120 11.89 -4.95 -49.77
N GLY A 121 11.37 -6.03 -49.19
CA GLY A 121 10.70 -6.00 -47.87
C GLY A 121 11.60 -5.48 -46.72
N LYS A 122 12.93 -5.59 -46.85
CA LYS A 122 13.89 -4.97 -45.90
C LYS A 122 13.70 -3.45 -45.77
N LEU A 123 13.22 -2.79 -46.84
CA LEU A 123 13.02 -1.35 -46.94
C LEU A 123 11.54 -0.94 -46.82
N LEU A 124 10.67 -1.89 -46.46
CA LEU A 124 9.22 -1.67 -46.33
C LEU A 124 8.69 -2.30 -45.03
N LYS A 125 8.52 -1.50 -43.98
CA LYS A 125 7.96 -1.95 -42.69
C LYS A 125 6.44 -1.83 -42.69
N ALA A 126 5.74 -2.96 -42.69
CA ALA A 126 4.29 -2.96 -42.51
C ALA A 126 3.94 -2.61 -41.06
N ILE A 127 3.05 -1.63 -40.88
CA ILE A 127 2.38 -1.29 -39.62
C ILE A 127 0.87 -1.18 -39.85
N SER A 128 0.08 -1.15 -38.78
CA SER A 128 -1.37 -0.98 -38.85
C SER A 128 -1.83 0.28 -38.12
N VAL A 129 -3.00 0.82 -38.50
CA VAL A 129 -3.69 1.89 -37.74
C VAL A 129 -4.12 1.34 -36.37
N SER A 130 -3.19 1.46 -35.42
CA SER A 130 -3.14 0.80 -34.11
C SER A 130 -2.11 1.52 -33.24
N ASP A 131 -1.76 0.99 -32.07
CA ASP A 131 -0.83 1.66 -31.14
C ASP A 131 0.56 1.95 -31.79
N ASP A 132 0.95 1.17 -32.81
CA ASP A 132 2.10 1.40 -33.71
C ASP A 132 2.17 2.84 -34.28
N ILE A 133 1.04 3.40 -34.73
CA ILE A 133 1.01 4.77 -35.29
C ILE A 133 0.91 5.82 -34.19
N ALA A 134 0.36 5.51 -33.01
CA ALA A 134 0.30 6.44 -31.89
C ALA A 134 1.67 6.67 -31.23
N GLU A 135 2.51 5.65 -31.17
CA GLU A 135 3.81 5.69 -30.49
C GLU A 135 5.01 5.68 -31.44
N LEU A 136 4.76 6.04 -32.72
CA LEU A 136 5.72 6.06 -33.82
C LEU A 136 6.92 6.98 -33.53
N LYS A 137 8.05 6.35 -33.15
CA LYS A 137 9.35 7.00 -32.97
C LYS A 137 10.11 7.01 -34.31
N PRO A 138 10.74 8.12 -34.70
CA PRO A 138 11.58 8.15 -35.89
C PRO A 138 12.84 7.32 -35.63
N GLU A 139 13.17 6.42 -36.55
CA GLU A 139 14.45 5.71 -36.48
C GLU A 139 15.62 6.62 -36.88
N SER A 140 16.82 6.32 -36.39
CA SER A 140 17.95 7.25 -36.45
C SER A 140 18.68 7.20 -37.79
N LYS A 141 18.80 8.37 -38.43
CA LYS A 141 19.41 8.69 -39.74
C LYS A 141 18.56 8.35 -40.97
N GLU A 142 18.27 9.43 -41.71
CA GLU A 142 17.82 9.49 -43.12
C GLU A 142 16.60 8.65 -43.53
N ASN A 143 16.04 8.96 -44.70
CA ASN A 143 14.91 8.21 -45.27
C ASN A 143 15.42 6.90 -45.85
N SER A 144 15.75 5.96 -44.97
CA SER A 144 16.39 4.68 -45.29
C SER A 144 15.39 3.58 -45.66
N PHE A 145 14.16 3.65 -45.14
CA PHE A 145 13.06 2.73 -45.44
C PHE A 145 11.72 3.48 -45.48
N LEU A 146 10.70 2.82 -46.02
CA LEU A 146 9.31 3.26 -45.97
C LEU A 146 8.51 2.43 -44.95
N TYR A 147 7.54 3.05 -44.30
CA TYR A 147 6.45 2.34 -43.64
C TYR A 147 5.30 2.13 -44.65
N ALA A 148 4.64 0.98 -44.60
CA ALA A 148 3.34 0.75 -45.22
C ALA A 148 2.26 0.74 -44.14
N LEU A 149 1.32 1.68 -44.19
CA LEU A 149 0.24 1.83 -43.20
C LEU A 149 -1.01 1.10 -43.66
N ASN A 150 -1.32 -0.01 -43.00
CA ASN A 150 -2.51 -0.82 -43.27
C ASN A 150 -3.71 -0.33 -42.46
N TYR A 151 -4.89 -0.40 -43.09
CA TYR A 151 -6.16 0.02 -42.51
C TYR A 151 -7.09 -1.20 -42.33
N ASN A 152 -8.05 -1.08 -41.42
CA ASN A 152 -9.11 -2.07 -41.28
C ASN A 152 -10.21 -1.82 -42.34
N GLY A 153 -10.39 -2.76 -43.27
CA GLY A 153 -11.34 -2.67 -44.38
C GLY A 153 -10.71 -2.18 -45.70
N ASP A 154 -11.56 -1.86 -46.68
CA ASP A 154 -11.17 -1.64 -48.09
C ASP A 154 -10.52 -0.26 -48.37
N ILE A 155 -9.61 0.18 -47.50
CA ILE A 155 -8.82 1.40 -47.66
C ILE A 155 -7.40 0.98 -48.08
N PRO A 156 -6.92 1.35 -49.28
CA PRO A 156 -5.56 1.05 -49.73
C PRO A 156 -4.48 1.50 -48.74
N ALA A 157 -3.45 0.68 -48.56
CA ALA A 157 -2.31 1.03 -47.73
C ALA A 157 -1.50 2.17 -48.35
N LEU A 158 -1.30 3.26 -47.59
CA LEU A 158 -0.36 4.32 -47.96
C LEU A 158 1.06 3.96 -47.55
N ILE A 159 2.05 4.58 -48.20
CA ILE A 159 3.47 4.43 -47.87
C ILE A 159 4.08 5.78 -47.48
N PHE A 160 4.93 5.81 -46.45
CA PHE A 160 5.53 7.06 -45.97
C PHE A 160 6.97 6.87 -45.44
N PRO A 161 7.83 7.92 -45.40
CA PRO A 161 9.23 7.77 -45.01
C PRO A 161 9.44 7.45 -43.52
N GLY A 162 10.40 6.57 -43.21
CA GLY A 162 10.73 6.13 -41.84
C GLY A 162 11.16 7.22 -40.85
N SER A 163 11.41 8.44 -41.32
CA SER A 163 11.70 9.63 -40.49
C SER A 163 10.46 10.35 -39.95
N TYR A 164 9.26 10.03 -40.46
CA TYR A 164 8.03 10.73 -40.07
C TYR A 164 7.55 10.30 -38.67
N LYS A 165 6.98 11.26 -37.95
CA LYS A 165 6.34 11.06 -36.63
C LYS A 165 4.83 11.04 -36.77
N THR A 166 4.14 10.45 -35.80
CA THR A 166 2.67 10.54 -35.60
C THR A 166 2.13 11.95 -35.81
N GLU A 167 2.82 12.95 -35.26
CA GLU A 167 2.44 14.37 -35.29
C GLU A 167 2.41 14.92 -36.72
N LYS A 168 3.33 14.46 -37.59
CA LYS A 168 3.46 14.92 -38.97
C LYS A 168 2.42 14.24 -39.88
N LEU A 169 2.17 12.94 -39.68
CA LEU A 169 1.08 12.22 -40.35
C LEU A 169 -0.29 12.79 -39.97
N LEU A 170 -0.48 13.14 -38.70
CA LEU A 170 -1.70 13.77 -38.19
C LEU A 170 -1.94 15.16 -38.80
N SER A 171 -0.90 15.99 -38.98
CA SER A 171 -1.03 17.27 -39.70
C SER A 171 -1.55 17.04 -41.12
N LEU A 172 -0.87 16.19 -41.90
CA LEU A 172 -1.27 15.92 -43.28
C LEU A 172 -2.70 15.37 -43.38
N ALA A 173 -3.13 14.52 -42.43
CA ALA A 173 -4.50 14.02 -42.37
C ALA A 173 -5.53 15.15 -42.06
N LEU A 174 -5.20 16.07 -41.14
CA LEU A 174 -6.02 17.25 -40.88
C LEU A 174 -6.13 18.16 -42.11
N ASP A 175 -5.04 18.35 -42.84
CA ASP A 175 -5.02 19.17 -44.06
C ASP A 175 -5.87 18.57 -45.19
N LYS A 176 -5.93 17.23 -45.35
CA LYS A 176 -6.89 16.57 -46.27
C LYS A 176 -8.34 16.82 -45.87
N ILE A 177 -8.67 16.65 -44.59
CA ILE A 177 -10.04 16.82 -44.08
C ILE A 177 -10.47 18.29 -44.16
N LYS A 178 -9.55 19.22 -43.95
CA LYS A 178 -9.77 20.65 -44.18
C LYS A 178 -10.02 20.98 -45.65
N LEU A 179 -9.27 20.40 -46.60
CA LEU A 179 -9.52 20.58 -48.04
C LEU A 179 -10.87 20.00 -48.48
N PHE A 180 -11.33 18.93 -47.84
CA PHE A 180 -12.69 18.43 -48.03
C PHE A 180 -13.73 19.42 -47.47
N LEU A 181 -13.53 19.95 -46.27
CA LEU A 181 -14.40 20.94 -45.62
C LEU A 181 -14.29 22.37 -46.20
N SER A 182 -13.36 22.65 -47.11
CA SER A 182 -13.31 23.93 -47.85
C SER A 182 -14.29 23.98 -49.02
N LYS A 183 -14.86 22.84 -49.43
CA LYS A 183 -15.91 22.76 -50.45
C LYS A 183 -17.27 23.02 -49.77
N ASP A 184 -17.96 24.10 -50.14
CA ASP A 184 -19.20 24.55 -49.46
C ASP A 184 -20.24 23.43 -49.28
N GLU A 185 -20.49 22.65 -50.32
CA GLU A 185 -21.44 21.52 -50.30
C GLU A 185 -21.04 20.45 -49.26
N SER A 186 -19.75 20.09 -49.22
CA SER A 186 -19.20 19.08 -48.31
C SER A 186 -19.22 19.55 -46.86
N ARG A 187 -18.87 20.82 -46.64
CA ARG A 187 -18.98 21.48 -45.33
C ARG A 187 -20.41 21.48 -44.83
N ASP A 188 -21.34 21.98 -45.63
CA ASP A 188 -22.73 22.16 -45.23
C ASP A 188 -23.43 20.82 -45.01
N TYR A 189 -23.10 19.79 -45.79
CA TYR A 189 -23.56 18.42 -45.57
C TYR A 189 -23.03 17.84 -44.25
N MET A 190 -21.73 17.90 -44.00
CA MET A 190 -21.15 17.39 -42.75
C MET A 190 -21.61 18.17 -41.52
N GLN A 191 -21.75 19.49 -41.62
CA GLN A 191 -22.29 20.34 -40.56
C GLN A 191 -23.75 19.96 -40.23
N LYS A 192 -24.60 19.73 -41.24
CA LYS A 192 -25.99 19.25 -41.04
C LYS A 192 -26.00 17.88 -40.35
N ARG A 193 -25.16 16.93 -40.78
CA ARG A 193 -25.07 15.61 -40.13
C ARG A 193 -24.61 15.68 -38.67
N LEU A 194 -23.62 16.53 -38.37
CA LEU A 194 -23.16 16.76 -37.00
C LEU A 194 -24.23 17.46 -36.13
N MET A 195 -25.03 18.37 -36.68
CA MET A 195 -26.15 19.00 -35.96
C MET A 195 -27.25 17.98 -35.62
N VAL A 196 -27.64 17.13 -36.57
CA VAL A 196 -28.63 16.06 -36.34
C VAL A 196 -28.14 15.06 -35.29
N ALA A 197 -26.83 14.77 -35.25
CA ALA A 197 -26.24 13.87 -34.25
C ALA A 197 -26.03 14.50 -32.86
N ASN A 198 -26.11 15.83 -32.73
CA ASN A 198 -25.89 16.55 -31.48
C ASN A 198 -26.99 17.62 -31.26
N PRO A 199 -28.26 17.22 -31.06
CA PRO A 199 -29.37 18.15 -30.86
C PRO A 199 -29.09 19.11 -29.70
N GLY A 200 -29.38 20.40 -29.91
CA GLY A 200 -29.11 21.47 -28.96
C GLY A 200 -27.65 21.98 -28.92
N LYS A 201 -26.69 21.31 -29.57
CA LYS A 201 -25.26 21.73 -29.60
C LYS A 201 -24.86 22.48 -30.88
N GLU A 202 -25.78 23.15 -31.55
CA GLU A 202 -25.52 23.85 -32.82
C GLU A 202 -24.32 24.80 -32.78
N PHE A 203 -24.20 25.59 -31.72
CA PHE A 203 -23.09 26.54 -31.56
C PHE A 203 -21.74 25.81 -31.45
N THR A 204 -21.69 24.70 -30.71
CA THR A 204 -20.50 23.84 -30.60
C THR A 204 -20.12 23.25 -31.95
N VAL A 205 -21.10 22.75 -32.73
CA VAL A 205 -20.85 22.19 -34.07
C VAL A 205 -20.35 23.27 -35.05
N LYS A 206 -20.99 24.45 -35.09
CA LYS A 206 -20.55 25.59 -35.91
C LYS A 206 -19.12 26.03 -35.54
N THR A 207 -18.83 26.12 -34.24
CA THR A 207 -17.50 26.48 -33.71
C THR A 207 -16.45 25.41 -34.03
N PHE A 208 -16.78 24.13 -33.96
CA PHE A 208 -15.90 23.02 -34.29
C PHE A 208 -15.49 23.00 -35.77
N ILE A 209 -16.45 23.20 -36.69
CA ILE A 209 -16.17 23.34 -38.12
C ILE A 209 -15.31 24.57 -38.39
N ALA A 210 -15.64 25.73 -37.80
CA ALA A 210 -14.85 26.95 -37.93
C ALA A 210 -13.40 26.80 -37.39
N LYS A 211 -13.22 26.18 -36.22
CA LYS A 211 -11.90 25.84 -35.65
C LYS A 211 -11.09 24.92 -36.57
N THR A 212 -11.75 23.93 -37.18
CA THR A 212 -11.12 22.99 -38.12
C THR A 212 -10.64 23.67 -39.40
N MET A 213 -11.38 24.68 -39.87
CA MET A 213 -11.04 25.44 -41.08
C MET A 213 -9.93 26.48 -40.86
N ALA A 214 -9.83 27.06 -39.66
CA ALA A 214 -8.80 28.06 -39.33
C ALA A 214 -7.38 27.45 -39.40
N HIS A 215 -6.44 28.12 -40.10
CA HIS A 215 -5.04 27.70 -40.05
C HIS A 215 -4.45 28.00 -38.66
N SER A 216 -4.01 26.95 -37.95
CA SER A 216 -3.06 27.08 -36.85
C SER A 216 -2.31 25.77 -36.65
N VAL A 217 -1.06 25.85 -36.19
CA VAL A 217 -0.30 24.69 -35.67
C VAL A 217 -1.03 24.05 -34.48
N ASN A 218 -1.90 24.83 -33.82
CA ASN A 218 -2.74 24.41 -32.70
C ASN A 218 -3.93 23.52 -33.12
N SER A 219 -4.14 23.22 -34.40
CA SER A 219 -5.10 22.17 -34.81
C SER A 219 -4.73 20.80 -34.22
N PHE A 220 -3.45 20.55 -33.96
CA PHE A 220 -2.95 19.43 -33.16
C PHE A 220 -3.39 19.49 -31.68
N GLN A 221 -3.48 20.68 -31.09
CA GLN A 221 -4.07 20.87 -29.76
C GLN A 221 -5.60 20.67 -29.79
N ASN A 222 -6.32 21.17 -30.80
CA ASN A 222 -7.76 20.94 -30.95
C ASN A 222 -8.15 19.43 -31.00
N VAL A 223 -7.25 18.55 -31.47
CA VAL A 223 -7.41 17.08 -31.46
C VAL A 223 -7.01 16.44 -30.12
N LYS A 224 -6.20 17.11 -29.30
CA LYS A 224 -5.82 16.70 -27.94
C LYS A 224 -6.66 17.35 -26.83
N GLU A 225 -7.48 18.34 -27.17
CA GLU A 225 -8.38 19.08 -26.27
C GLU A 225 -9.51 18.18 -25.73
N SER A 226 -9.74 18.23 -24.41
CA SER A 226 -10.77 17.47 -23.71
C SER A 226 -12.20 17.96 -23.97
N GLY A 227 -13.16 17.03 -24.02
CA GLY A 227 -14.60 17.32 -24.05
C GLY A 227 -15.25 16.97 -25.39
N ASP A 228 -16.21 17.79 -25.81
CA ASP A 228 -17.03 17.55 -27.02
C ASP A 228 -16.22 17.42 -28.31
N ASN A 229 -15.03 18.03 -28.41
CA ASN A 229 -14.15 17.93 -29.58
C ASN A 229 -13.86 16.47 -29.95
N TYR A 230 -13.54 15.62 -28.97
CA TYR A 230 -13.24 14.19 -29.20
C TYR A 230 -14.44 13.42 -29.78
N ILE A 231 -15.66 13.84 -29.45
CA ILE A 231 -16.90 13.24 -29.95
C ILE A 231 -17.17 13.72 -31.39
N LEU A 232 -17.05 15.03 -31.63
CA LEU A 232 -17.28 15.65 -32.94
C LEU A 232 -16.27 15.18 -33.99
N TRP A 233 -14.99 15.03 -33.63
CA TRP A 233 -13.96 14.44 -34.50
C TRP A 233 -14.26 12.98 -34.86
N GLY A 234 -14.65 12.16 -33.87
CA GLY A 234 -15.02 10.76 -34.11
C GLY A 234 -16.24 10.64 -35.03
N GLN A 235 -17.28 11.44 -34.79
CA GLN A 235 -18.47 11.51 -35.63
C GLN A 235 -18.15 11.98 -37.06
N LEU A 236 -17.33 13.03 -37.22
CA LEU A 236 -16.92 13.54 -38.54
C LEU A 236 -16.18 12.46 -39.33
N CYS A 237 -15.21 11.77 -38.73
CA CYS A 237 -14.49 10.68 -39.40
C CYS A 237 -15.43 9.52 -39.76
N ALA A 238 -16.34 9.13 -38.86
CA ALA A 238 -17.34 8.10 -39.12
C ALA A 238 -18.31 8.49 -40.26
N PHE A 239 -18.74 9.76 -40.35
CA PHE A 239 -19.61 10.23 -41.43
C PHE A 239 -18.89 10.29 -42.77
N ILE A 240 -17.64 10.74 -42.82
CA ILE A 240 -16.77 10.67 -44.01
C ILE A 240 -16.64 9.21 -44.48
N LYS A 241 -16.31 8.28 -43.57
CA LYS A 241 -16.19 6.85 -43.90
C LYS A 241 -17.51 6.26 -44.41
N GLN A 242 -18.64 6.55 -43.76
CA GLN A 242 -19.96 6.06 -44.17
C GLN A 242 -20.39 6.55 -45.55
N GLU A 243 -19.96 7.75 -45.96
CA GLU A 243 -20.28 8.32 -47.26
C GLU A 243 -19.65 7.51 -48.41
N PHE A 244 -18.32 7.35 -48.34
CA PHE A 244 -17.56 6.69 -49.41
C PHE A 244 -17.54 5.16 -49.30
N ALA A 245 -17.96 4.57 -48.17
CA ALA A 245 -18.03 3.11 -47.99
C ALA A 245 -18.92 2.42 -49.04
N LYS A 246 -19.99 3.06 -49.51
CA LYS A 246 -20.92 2.51 -50.51
C LYS A 246 -20.44 2.63 -51.95
N LYS A 247 -19.30 3.28 -52.20
CA LYS A 247 -18.80 3.57 -53.54
C LYS A 247 -17.80 2.50 -53.98
N ASN A 248 -18.14 1.72 -55.02
CA ASN A 248 -17.30 0.63 -55.52
C ASN A 248 -15.96 1.17 -56.06
N GLU A 249 -16.02 2.14 -56.97
CA GLU A 249 -14.84 2.82 -57.52
C GLU A 249 -14.64 4.17 -56.83
N LYS A 250 -13.47 4.35 -56.21
CA LYS A 250 -13.11 5.55 -55.42
C LYS A 250 -12.03 6.34 -56.16
N LEU A 251 -12.18 7.66 -56.21
CA LEU A 251 -11.20 8.57 -56.78
C LEU A 251 -9.98 8.70 -55.84
N PRO A 252 -8.78 9.09 -56.35
CA PRO A 252 -7.59 9.27 -55.52
C PRO A 252 -7.80 10.20 -54.32
N ASP A 253 -8.50 11.33 -54.51
CA ASP A 253 -8.91 12.26 -53.45
C ASP A 253 -9.76 11.60 -52.36
N GLU A 254 -10.70 10.73 -52.76
CA GLU A 254 -11.62 10.02 -51.84
C GLU A 254 -10.87 8.94 -51.05
N ILE A 255 -9.89 8.28 -51.68
CA ILE A 255 -8.96 7.35 -51.02
C ILE A 255 -8.10 8.11 -50.00
N ALA A 256 -7.49 9.24 -50.39
CA ALA A 256 -6.68 10.07 -49.50
C ALA A 256 -7.50 10.64 -48.32
N LEU A 257 -8.76 11.01 -48.55
CA LEU A 257 -9.68 11.44 -47.50
C LEU A 257 -10.08 10.31 -46.54
N LEU A 258 -10.31 9.09 -47.04
CA LEU A 258 -10.56 7.91 -46.21
C LEU A 258 -9.33 7.52 -45.38
N GLN A 259 -8.14 7.59 -45.96
CA GLN A 259 -6.86 7.36 -45.29
C GLN A 259 -6.62 8.39 -44.17
N ALA A 260 -6.89 9.67 -44.44
CA ALA A 260 -6.83 10.74 -43.46
C ALA A 260 -7.83 10.54 -42.31
N ALA A 261 -9.10 10.24 -42.63
CA ALA A 261 -10.13 9.93 -41.63
C ALA A 261 -9.79 8.67 -40.82
N GLY A 262 -9.09 7.70 -41.42
CA GLY A 262 -8.57 6.51 -40.72
C GLY A 262 -7.51 6.83 -39.68
N ILE A 263 -6.49 7.63 -40.06
CA ILE A 263 -5.45 8.11 -39.14
C ILE A 263 -6.07 8.94 -38.02
N LEU A 264 -6.93 9.91 -38.37
CA LEU A 264 -7.49 10.86 -37.42
C LEU A 264 -8.44 10.19 -36.42
N GLU A 265 -9.34 9.32 -36.86
CA GLU A 265 -10.29 8.62 -35.96
C GLU A 265 -9.54 7.81 -34.89
N TYR A 266 -8.52 7.05 -35.30
CA TYR A 266 -7.75 6.23 -34.38
C TYR A 266 -6.94 7.09 -33.40
N LEU A 267 -6.20 8.10 -33.87
CA LEU A 267 -5.41 8.98 -33.00
C LEU A 267 -6.31 9.80 -32.05
N ASN A 268 -7.46 10.27 -32.52
CA ASN A 268 -8.49 10.92 -31.70
C ASN A 268 -8.97 10.00 -30.56
N ASN A 269 -9.23 8.73 -30.86
CA ASN A 269 -9.61 7.74 -29.84
C ASN A 269 -8.46 7.41 -28.87
N TYR A 270 -7.22 7.27 -29.34
CA TYR A 270 -6.04 7.06 -28.49
C TYR A 270 -5.85 8.24 -27.51
N TYR A 271 -5.86 9.48 -28.00
CA TYR A 271 -5.72 10.66 -27.14
C TYR A 271 -6.91 10.84 -26.18
N ARG A 272 -8.15 10.58 -26.61
CA ARG A 272 -9.34 10.59 -25.74
C ARG A 272 -9.20 9.60 -24.60
N ASN A 273 -8.84 8.36 -24.90
CA ASN A 273 -8.72 7.29 -23.91
C ASN A 273 -7.59 7.59 -22.91
N ARG A 274 -6.48 8.19 -23.38
CA ARG A 274 -5.39 8.67 -22.53
C ARG A 274 -5.83 9.79 -21.60
N ALA A 275 -6.43 10.86 -22.14
CA ALA A 275 -6.94 11.98 -21.33
C ALA A 275 -8.00 11.53 -20.30
N GLN A 276 -8.86 10.57 -20.66
CA GLN A 276 -9.81 9.97 -19.73
C GLN A 276 -9.12 9.18 -18.62
N LYS A 277 -8.06 8.42 -18.94
CA LYS A 277 -7.24 7.69 -17.96
C LYS A 277 -6.47 8.64 -17.03
N ASP A 278 -5.99 9.76 -17.54
CA ASP A 278 -5.30 10.79 -16.74
C ASP A 278 -6.28 11.44 -15.73
N ILE A 279 -7.49 11.80 -16.18
CA ILE A 279 -8.58 12.30 -15.30
C ILE A 279 -9.03 11.24 -14.28
N GLN A 280 -9.14 9.97 -14.68
CA GLN A 280 -9.46 8.87 -13.77
C GLN A 280 -8.36 8.68 -12.71
N THR A 281 -7.10 8.76 -13.11
CA THR A 281 -5.92 8.64 -12.23
C THR A 281 -5.95 9.73 -11.16
N ASP A 282 -6.08 10.99 -11.56
CA ASP A 282 -6.15 12.14 -10.66
C ASP A 282 -7.38 12.08 -9.72
N THR A 283 -8.52 11.62 -10.22
CA THR A 283 -9.73 11.38 -9.40
C THR A 283 -9.52 10.25 -8.38
N ALA A 284 -8.83 9.16 -8.77
CA ALA A 284 -8.53 8.04 -7.88
C ALA A 284 -7.49 8.41 -6.81
N LEU A 285 -6.52 9.27 -7.13
CA LEU A 285 -5.57 9.82 -6.15
C LEU A 285 -6.26 10.76 -5.14
N LYS A 286 -7.22 11.58 -5.59
CA LYS A 286 -8.08 12.38 -4.69
C LYS A 286 -8.93 11.49 -3.77
N ASN A 287 -9.51 10.41 -4.31
CA ASN A 287 -10.23 9.41 -3.50
C ASN A 287 -9.32 8.69 -2.49
N LEU A 288 -8.04 8.47 -2.80
CA LEU A 288 -7.06 7.92 -1.86
C LEU A 288 -6.79 8.88 -0.70
N LEU A 289 -6.66 10.19 -0.93
CA LEU A 289 -6.56 11.17 0.16
C LEU A 289 -7.83 11.20 1.03
N LEU A 290 -9.02 11.09 0.42
CA LEU A 290 -10.28 10.96 1.14
C LEU A 290 -10.41 9.64 1.93
N ALA A 291 -9.67 8.59 1.57
CA ALA A 291 -9.58 7.36 2.35
C ALA A 291 -8.68 7.56 3.60
N PHE A 292 -7.56 8.27 3.49
CA PHE A 292 -6.74 8.65 4.64
C PHE A 292 -7.49 9.55 5.65
N GLN A 293 -8.49 10.33 5.21
CA GLN A 293 -9.32 11.14 6.10
C GLN A 293 -10.32 10.32 6.95
N LYS A 294 -10.39 8.99 6.80
CA LYS A 294 -11.27 8.10 7.58
C LYS A 294 -10.49 7.44 8.72
N SER A 295 -11.16 7.23 9.86
CA SER A 295 -10.64 6.39 10.95
C SER A 295 -10.25 5.00 10.42
N PRO A 296 -9.09 4.42 10.80
CA PRO A 296 -8.20 4.81 11.90
C PRO A 296 -7.23 5.97 11.62
N TYR A 297 -7.26 6.61 10.45
CA TYR A 297 -6.35 7.69 10.00
C TYR A 297 -4.88 7.33 9.77
N TYR A 298 -4.42 6.15 10.20
CA TYR A 298 -3.07 5.64 9.93
C TYR A 298 -3.11 4.26 9.27
N PHE A 299 -2.25 4.05 8.27
CA PHE A 299 -2.30 2.87 7.40
C PHE A 299 -0.90 2.41 6.97
N THR A 300 -0.69 1.10 6.86
CA THR A 300 0.48 0.52 6.19
C THR A 300 0.33 0.61 4.67
N MET A 301 1.43 0.52 3.91
CA MET A 301 1.36 0.48 2.43
C MET A 301 0.45 -0.66 1.92
N LYS A 302 0.47 -1.82 2.60
CA LYS A 302 -0.41 -2.96 2.29
C LYS A 302 -1.90 -2.62 2.42
N GLN A 303 -2.29 -1.82 3.41
CA GLN A 303 -3.68 -1.36 3.56
C GLN A 303 -4.02 -0.29 2.52
N ILE A 304 -3.08 0.60 2.18
CA ILE A 304 -3.28 1.64 1.15
C ILE A 304 -3.53 1.02 -0.22
N THR A 305 -2.81 -0.05 -0.60
CA THR A 305 -3.05 -0.81 -1.83
C THR A 305 -4.43 -1.49 -1.89
N GLN A 306 -5.15 -1.57 -0.76
CA GLN A 306 -6.49 -2.17 -0.64
C GLN A 306 -7.61 -1.12 -0.55
N PHE A 307 -7.30 0.18 -0.67
CA PHE A 307 -8.31 1.24 -0.65
C PHE A 307 -9.28 1.16 -1.85
N THR A 308 -10.55 1.48 -1.59
CA THR A 308 -11.63 1.54 -2.59
C THR A 308 -12.20 2.95 -2.72
N ASP A 309 -12.86 3.23 -3.83
CA ASP A 309 -13.71 4.40 -4.00
C ASP A 309 -15.03 4.29 -3.18
N SER A 310 -15.89 5.30 -3.30
CA SER A 310 -17.20 5.37 -2.64
C SER A 310 -18.22 4.31 -3.11
N ARG A 311 -17.91 3.54 -4.15
CA ARG A 311 -18.73 2.45 -4.73
C ARG A 311 -18.16 1.07 -4.41
N GLY A 312 -17.05 0.99 -3.66
CA GLY A 312 -16.36 -0.26 -3.34
C GLY A 312 -15.41 -0.76 -4.44
N VAL A 313 -15.16 0.04 -5.49
CA VAL A 313 -14.21 -0.33 -6.55
C VAL A 313 -12.78 -0.04 -6.07
N PRO A 314 -11.82 -0.98 -6.15
CA PRO A 314 -10.42 -0.71 -5.81
C PRO A 314 -9.85 0.51 -6.53
N LEU A 315 -9.02 1.29 -5.84
CA LEU A 315 -8.31 2.43 -6.42
C LEU A 315 -7.08 1.98 -7.21
N LEU A 316 -6.39 0.95 -6.73
CA LEU A 316 -5.35 0.26 -7.49
C LEU A 316 -5.97 -0.40 -8.73
N GLY A 317 -5.42 -0.12 -9.91
CA GLY A 317 -6.03 -0.46 -11.20
C GLY A 317 -6.74 0.72 -11.88
N GLN A 318 -7.17 1.74 -11.12
CA GLN A 318 -7.54 3.06 -11.67
C GLN A 318 -6.29 3.94 -11.87
N TYR A 319 -5.25 3.70 -11.06
CA TYR A 319 -3.86 4.10 -11.27
C TYR A 319 -2.92 2.87 -11.21
N SER A 320 -1.67 2.99 -11.67
CA SER A 320 -0.66 1.93 -11.53
C SER A 320 0.00 1.94 -10.14
N GLU A 321 0.65 0.85 -9.76
CA GLU A 321 1.44 0.82 -8.51
C GLU A 321 2.61 1.82 -8.56
N GLU A 322 3.24 2.01 -9.70
CA GLU A 322 4.28 3.03 -9.89
C GLU A 322 3.73 4.46 -9.65
N THR A 323 2.53 4.77 -10.16
CA THR A 323 1.85 6.04 -9.87
C THR A 323 1.58 6.20 -8.37
N LEU A 324 1.14 5.14 -7.68
CA LEU A 324 0.93 5.16 -6.23
C LEU A 324 2.25 5.39 -5.48
N GLN A 325 3.31 4.65 -5.82
CA GLN A 325 4.62 4.80 -5.16
C GLN A 325 5.21 6.19 -5.38
N ASN A 326 5.12 6.75 -6.59
CA ASN A 326 5.57 8.11 -6.89
C ASN A 326 4.72 9.17 -6.16
N PHE A 327 3.39 9.04 -6.14
CA PHE A 327 2.51 9.95 -5.40
C PHE A 327 2.79 9.91 -3.88
N MET A 328 2.94 8.73 -3.30
CA MET A 328 3.27 8.58 -1.87
C MET A 328 4.67 9.15 -1.55
N LYS A 329 5.63 9.03 -2.48
CA LYS A 329 6.97 9.63 -2.35
C LYS A 329 6.95 11.16 -2.47
N GLU A 330 6.13 11.71 -3.35
CA GLU A 330 5.88 13.15 -3.46
C GLU A 330 5.22 13.68 -2.18
N LYS A 331 4.11 13.07 -1.74
CA LYS A 331 3.34 13.51 -0.57
C LYS A 331 4.01 13.29 0.79
N THR A 332 5.07 12.46 0.85
CA THR A 332 5.94 12.32 2.02
C THR A 332 7.26 13.09 1.91
N GLY A 333 7.53 13.76 0.78
CA GLY A 333 8.73 14.57 0.58
C GLY A 333 8.53 16.02 1.01
N SER A 334 9.43 16.55 1.84
CA SER A 334 9.48 17.99 2.12
C SER A 334 10.11 18.74 0.95
N SER A 335 9.29 19.49 0.22
CA SER A 335 9.78 20.61 -0.60
C SER A 335 10.16 21.76 0.33
N GLU A 336 11.46 22.07 0.38
CA GLU A 336 12.07 23.13 1.19
C GLU A 336 12.02 22.93 2.73
N LYS A 337 12.94 23.61 3.43
CA LYS A 337 13.33 23.31 4.83
C LYS A 337 12.28 23.57 5.92
N TYR A 338 11.12 24.11 5.56
CA TYR A 338 10.10 24.60 6.51
C TYR A 338 8.68 24.12 6.19
N ILE A 339 8.49 23.28 5.17
CA ILE A 339 7.16 22.76 4.82
C ILE A 339 6.99 21.33 5.35
N ILE A 340 5.99 21.16 6.21
CA ILE A 340 5.52 19.85 6.68
C ILE A 340 4.86 19.14 5.50
N PRO A 341 5.22 17.88 5.16
CA PRO A 341 4.58 17.12 4.10
C PRO A 341 3.07 16.93 4.33
N ASP A 342 2.31 16.66 3.26
CA ASP A 342 0.87 16.34 3.38
C ASP A 342 0.65 15.01 4.12
N ILE A 343 1.50 14.01 3.84
CA ILE A 343 1.50 12.69 4.44
C ILE A 343 2.80 12.50 5.24
N LEU A 344 2.66 12.14 6.51
CA LEU A 344 3.76 11.83 7.41
C LEU A 344 3.92 10.33 7.57
N THR A 345 5.10 9.88 8.02
CA THR A 345 5.33 8.47 8.33
C THR A 345 6.05 8.27 9.65
N PHE A 346 5.57 7.36 10.47
CA PHE A 346 6.23 6.90 11.69
C PHE A 346 6.43 5.38 11.64
N THR A 347 7.29 4.86 12.51
CA THR A 347 7.46 3.43 12.76
C THR A 347 6.96 3.08 14.16
N ASN A 348 6.31 1.92 14.31
CA ASN A 348 5.97 1.39 15.63
C ASN A 348 7.18 0.68 16.27
N SER A 349 7.05 0.24 17.52
CA SER A 349 8.10 -0.53 18.22
C SER A 349 8.37 -1.93 17.62
N ALA A 350 7.51 -2.43 16.73
CA ALA A 350 7.72 -3.65 15.94
C ALA A 350 8.41 -3.37 14.58
N ASN A 351 8.79 -2.11 14.31
CA ASN A 351 9.41 -1.63 13.07
C ASN A 351 8.50 -1.63 11.82
N ASP A 352 7.18 -1.73 11.98
CA ASP A 352 6.21 -1.49 10.90
C ASP A 352 6.14 0.00 10.57
N ARG A 353 6.15 0.36 9.27
CA ARG A 353 5.97 1.75 8.81
C ARG A 353 4.51 2.07 8.49
N PHE A 354 4.00 3.11 9.13
CA PHE A 354 2.66 3.66 8.89
C PHE A 354 2.73 5.04 8.23
N TYR A 355 1.65 5.37 7.51
CA TYR A 355 1.42 6.63 6.82
C TYR A 355 0.13 7.27 7.37
N LEU A 356 0.13 8.59 7.56
CA LEU A 356 -1.06 9.36 7.99
C LEU A 356 -1.02 10.78 7.41
N LEU A 357 -2.18 11.44 7.31
CA LEU A 357 -2.25 12.86 6.99
C LEU A 357 -1.82 13.73 8.17
N THR A 358 -1.09 14.81 7.89
CA THR A 358 -0.63 15.82 8.88
C THR A 358 -1.78 16.35 9.75
N GLU A 359 -2.91 16.70 9.14
CA GLU A 359 -4.14 17.16 9.82
C GLU A 359 -4.77 16.13 10.77
N LYS A 360 -4.36 14.85 10.73
CA LYS A 360 -4.90 13.78 11.58
C LYS A 360 -3.97 13.35 12.72
N VAL A 361 -2.76 13.92 12.83
CA VAL A 361 -1.78 13.55 13.89
C VAL A 361 -2.37 13.72 15.30
N VAL A 362 -2.94 14.90 15.61
CA VAL A 362 -3.48 15.18 16.95
C VAL A 362 -4.76 14.39 17.25
N PRO A 363 -5.77 14.30 16.34
CA PRO A 363 -6.89 13.36 16.51
C PRO A 363 -6.45 11.91 16.75
N LEU A 364 -5.43 11.43 16.05
CA LEU A 364 -4.92 10.08 16.23
C LEU A 364 -4.23 9.87 17.57
N LEU A 365 -3.37 10.80 18.00
CA LEU A 365 -2.74 10.77 19.33
C LEU A 365 -3.81 10.64 20.43
N ILE A 366 -4.88 11.44 20.36
CA ILE A 366 -5.98 11.40 21.34
C ILE A 366 -6.71 10.04 21.31
N SER A 367 -6.98 9.47 20.13
CA SER A 367 -7.60 8.14 20.01
C SER A 367 -6.72 7.07 20.65
N LEU A 368 -5.45 7.00 20.23
CA LEU A 368 -4.48 5.99 20.69
C LEU A 368 -4.19 6.09 22.20
N ILE A 369 -4.15 7.31 22.78
CA ILE A 369 -4.00 7.50 24.23
C ILE A 369 -5.21 6.92 24.99
N ASN A 370 -6.43 7.20 24.53
CA ASN A 370 -7.66 6.70 25.15
C ASN A 370 -7.77 5.17 25.02
N GLU A 371 -7.42 4.61 23.86
CA GLU A 371 -7.37 3.17 23.60
C GLU A 371 -6.33 2.47 24.50
N ALA A 372 -5.13 3.03 24.65
CA ALA A 372 -4.03 2.43 25.42
C ALA A 372 -4.22 2.51 26.94
N ARG A 373 -4.92 3.54 27.45
CA ARG A 373 -5.04 3.83 28.90
C ARG A 373 -5.52 2.63 29.73
N LYS A 374 -6.53 1.90 29.26
CA LYS A 374 -7.08 0.73 29.98
C LYS A 374 -6.14 -0.48 29.92
N PRO A 375 -5.69 -0.98 28.74
CA PRO A 375 -4.74 -2.10 28.65
C PRO A 375 -3.44 -1.87 29.44
N VAL A 376 -2.86 -0.66 29.39
CA VAL A 376 -1.63 -0.34 30.12
C VAL A 376 -1.86 -0.40 31.65
N ARG A 377 -2.99 0.13 32.14
CA ARG A 377 -3.37 0.02 33.57
C ARG A 377 -3.56 -1.44 33.98
N GLU A 378 -4.28 -2.24 33.20
CA GLU A 378 -4.56 -3.65 33.52
C GLU A 378 -3.28 -4.50 33.55
N LEU A 379 -2.34 -4.27 32.61
CA LEU A 379 -1.03 -4.91 32.63
C LEU A 379 -0.15 -4.47 33.81
N CYS A 380 -0.21 -3.19 34.19
CA CYS A 380 0.52 -2.67 35.35
C CYS A 380 0.01 -3.29 36.67
N ILE A 381 -1.32 -3.32 36.87
CA ILE A 381 -1.97 -4.00 38.00
C ILE A 381 -1.56 -5.47 38.04
N LYS A 382 -1.61 -6.18 36.91
CA LYS A 382 -1.24 -7.61 36.83
C LYS A 382 0.21 -7.84 37.25
N ARG A 383 1.17 -7.09 36.69
CA ARG A 383 2.60 -7.22 36.99
C ARG A 383 2.90 -6.93 38.46
N TRP A 384 2.32 -5.88 39.04
CA TRP A 384 2.49 -5.59 40.47
C TRP A 384 1.80 -6.61 41.37
N HIS A 385 0.63 -7.13 40.99
CA HIS A 385 -0.06 -8.19 41.74
C HIS A 385 0.79 -9.47 41.79
N GLU A 386 1.37 -9.89 40.66
CA GLU A 386 2.26 -11.06 40.57
C GLU A 386 3.54 -10.89 41.43
N MET A 387 4.10 -9.69 41.50
CA MET A 387 5.26 -9.39 42.38
C MET A 387 4.87 -9.37 43.86
N LEU A 388 3.75 -8.73 44.23
CA LEU A 388 3.29 -8.63 45.61
C LEU A 388 2.86 -10.00 46.17
N MET A 389 2.23 -10.87 45.36
CA MET A 389 1.97 -12.28 45.69
C MET A 389 3.26 -13.10 45.90
N ASN A 390 4.42 -12.60 45.47
CA ASN A 390 5.74 -13.16 45.76
C ASN A 390 6.50 -12.48 46.90
N PHE A 391 5.90 -11.49 47.58
CA PHE A 391 6.53 -10.61 48.56
C PHE A 391 7.68 -9.78 48.00
N GLU A 392 7.68 -9.57 46.68
CA GLU A 392 8.62 -8.70 45.97
C GLU A 392 8.01 -7.30 45.83
N GLN A 393 8.87 -6.29 45.80
CA GLN A 393 8.47 -4.90 45.59
C GLN A 393 9.36 -4.29 44.51
N ASP A 394 8.73 -3.69 43.51
CA ASP A 394 9.41 -2.92 42.48
C ASP A 394 9.60 -1.47 42.92
N ASP A 395 10.60 -0.77 42.39
CA ASP A 395 10.80 0.65 42.70
C ASP A 395 9.81 1.56 41.96
N SER A 396 9.19 1.07 40.88
CA SER A 396 7.99 1.69 40.26
C SER A 396 6.79 1.77 41.19
N MET A 397 6.69 0.95 42.25
CA MET A 397 5.65 1.09 43.26
C MET A 397 5.89 2.30 44.19
N LYS A 398 7.14 2.77 44.27
CA LYS A 398 7.61 3.74 45.29
C LYS A 398 7.93 5.12 44.71
N ASN A 399 8.43 5.17 43.48
CA ASN A 399 8.97 6.37 42.85
C ASN A 399 8.34 6.60 41.47
N ASP A 400 7.84 7.81 41.23
CA ASP A 400 7.16 8.19 40.00
C ASP A 400 8.07 8.14 38.76
N THR A 401 9.39 8.30 38.91
CA THR A 401 10.34 8.15 37.80
C THR A 401 10.48 6.71 37.32
N ALA A 402 10.55 5.74 38.25
CA ALA A 402 10.57 4.32 37.93
C ALA A 402 9.20 3.83 37.41
N PHE A 403 8.11 4.44 37.88
CA PHE A 403 6.77 4.20 37.36
C PHE A 403 6.59 4.71 35.93
N ASN A 404 7.12 5.89 35.59
CA ASN A 404 7.12 6.42 34.23
C ASN A 404 7.85 5.47 33.25
N GLU A 405 9.05 4.99 33.61
CA GLU A 405 9.76 4.01 32.78
C GLU A 405 9.03 2.65 32.68
N LEU A 406 8.35 2.18 33.73
CA LEU A 406 7.48 1.00 33.66
C LEU A 406 6.28 1.21 32.72
N LEU A 407 5.59 2.36 32.80
CA LEU A 407 4.47 2.66 31.91
C LEU A 407 4.94 2.76 30.46
N LYS A 408 6.11 3.34 30.22
CA LYS A 408 6.77 3.41 28.91
C LYS A 408 7.13 2.02 28.36
N GLU A 409 7.69 1.14 29.20
CA GLU A 409 7.97 -0.27 28.86
C GLU A 409 6.68 -1.01 28.45
N ILE A 410 5.63 -0.91 29.27
CA ILE A 410 4.33 -1.54 28.99
C ILE A 410 3.70 -0.94 27.72
N THR A 411 3.71 0.38 27.54
CA THR A 411 3.14 1.06 26.36
C THR A 411 3.87 0.67 25.08
N ALA A 412 5.20 0.52 25.11
CA ALA A 412 5.98 0.04 23.97
C ALA A 412 5.60 -1.38 23.52
N HIS A 413 5.07 -2.21 24.43
CA HIS A 413 4.64 -3.58 24.15
C HIS A 413 3.14 -3.69 23.82
N SER A 414 2.26 -3.06 24.60
CA SER A 414 0.80 -3.20 24.48
C SER A 414 0.13 -2.16 23.59
N ALA A 415 0.80 -1.04 23.30
CA ALA A 415 0.31 0.02 22.42
C ALA A 415 1.44 0.50 21.47
N PRO A 416 2.02 -0.40 20.66
CA PRO A 416 3.23 -0.15 19.88
C PRO A 416 3.10 1.04 18.92
N ASN A 417 1.89 1.28 18.39
CA ASN A 417 1.61 2.39 17.49
C ASN A 417 1.56 3.74 18.23
N LEU A 418 1.04 3.78 19.46
CA LEU A 418 1.10 4.97 20.31
C LEU A 418 2.56 5.30 20.65
N TYR A 419 3.33 4.30 21.08
CA TYR A 419 4.74 4.47 21.39
C TYR A 419 5.53 4.99 20.18
N GLY A 420 5.30 4.43 18.99
CA GLY A 420 5.91 4.91 17.75
C GLY A 420 5.56 6.36 17.42
N LEU A 421 4.29 6.73 17.54
CA LEU A 421 3.82 8.09 17.24
C LEU A 421 4.31 9.13 18.26
N LEU A 422 4.40 8.78 19.54
CA LEU A 422 4.95 9.62 20.60
C LEU A 422 6.46 9.91 20.43
N ASN A 423 7.19 9.07 19.70
CA ASN A 423 8.61 9.22 19.43
C ASN A 423 8.91 9.62 17.97
N ALA A 424 7.90 10.03 17.19
CA ALA A 424 8.06 10.33 15.78
C ALA A 424 8.80 11.66 15.55
N SER A 425 9.74 11.68 14.60
CA SER A 425 10.65 12.81 14.36
C SER A 425 9.95 14.10 13.89
N PHE A 426 8.74 14.00 13.34
CA PHE A 426 7.96 15.16 12.84
C PHE A 426 7.20 15.91 13.94
N ILE A 427 7.11 15.39 15.17
CA ILE A 427 6.27 15.97 16.23
C ILE A 427 6.63 17.43 16.54
N LEU A 428 7.93 17.76 16.56
CA LEU A 428 8.41 19.14 16.73
C LEU A 428 7.87 20.11 15.66
N SER A 429 7.68 19.63 14.43
CA SER A 429 7.09 20.41 13.35
C SER A 429 5.58 20.59 13.53
N ILE A 430 4.86 19.58 14.00
CA ILE A 430 3.41 19.67 14.27
C ILE A 430 3.10 20.65 15.41
N ILE A 431 3.93 20.67 16.47
CA ILE A 431 3.79 21.63 17.58
C ILE A 431 3.96 23.09 17.09
N ALA A 432 4.71 23.28 16.01
CA ALA A 432 4.93 24.58 15.38
C ALA A 432 3.96 24.87 14.21
N ASP A 433 2.99 24.01 13.90
CA ASP A 433 2.04 24.22 12.80
C ASP A 433 0.95 25.25 13.19
N PRO A 434 0.89 26.44 12.54
CA PRO A 434 -0.12 27.45 12.84
C PRO A 434 -1.55 27.05 12.42
N ARG A 435 -1.75 25.87 11.83
CA ARG A 435 -3.06 25.33 11.43
C ARG A 435 -3.80 24.58 12.56
N LEU A 436 -3.13 24.29 13.69
CA LEU A 436 -3.78 23.65 14.83
C LEU A 436 -4.85 24.57 15.43
N ASN A 437 -6.04 24.02 15.70
CA ASN A 437 -7.06 24.76 16.46
C ASN A 437 -6.71 24.79 17.96
N GLU A 438 -7.34 25.70 18.72
CA GLU A 438 -7.02 25.91 20.15
C GLU A 438 -7.06 24.62 20.99
N ILE A 439 -8.05 23.75 20.76
CA ILE A 439 -8.20 22.48 21.48
C ILE A 439 -7.05 21.51 21.13
N GLN A 440 -6.70 21.41 19.85
CA GLN A 440 -5.56 20.61 19.40
C GLN A 440 -4.23 21.17 19.92
N ALA A 441 -4.08 22.49 19.98
CA ALA A 441 -2.91 23.16 20.54
C ALA A 441 -2.81 22.93 22.06
N MET A 442 -3.91 22.93 22.80
CA MET A 442 -3.92 22.58 24.23
C MET A 442 -3.53 21.12 24.46
N GLU A 443 -4.13 20.18 23.73
CA GLU A 443 -3.81 18.74 23.88
C GLU A 443 -2.37 18.41 23.42
N ILE A 444 -1.86 18.99 22.33
CA ILE A 444 -0.48 18.74 21.91
C ILE A 444 0.53 19.32 22.90
N ASN A 445 0.25 20.47 23.54
CA ASN A 445 1.08 21.02 24.61
C ASN A 445 0.98 20.21 25.91
N ARG A 446 -0.15 19.55 26.19
CA ARG A 446 -0.28 18.58 27.31
C ARG A 446 0.57 17.33 27.07
N ILE A 447 0.59 16.82 25.85
CA ILE A 447 1.32 15.60 25.49
C ILE A 447 2.82 15.88 25.27
N PHE A 448 3.18 17.08 24.78
CA PHE A 448 4.55 17.46 24.43
C PHE A 448 5.00 18.82 25.02
N PRO A 449 5.01 18.99 26.36
CA PRO A 449 5.46 20.23 27.00
C PRO A 449 6.89 20.60 26.58
N ALA A 450 7.07 21.84 26.13
CA ALA A 450 8.34 22.35 25.59
C ALA A 450 8.96 21.49 24.46
N GLY A 451 8.13 20.80 23.67
CA GLY A 451 8.57 20.00 22.52
C GLY A 451 9.13 18.61 22.86
N LYS A 452 8.98 18.14 24.11
CA LYS A 452 9.38 16.80 24.54
C LYS A 452 8.16 16.04 25.07
N PRO A 453 8.05 14.72 24.84
CA PRO A 453 6.94 13.94 25.39
C PRO A 453 6.90 14.08 26.93
N ALA A 454 5.71 14.33 27.46
CA ALA A 454 5.44 14.33 28.89
C ALA A 454 5.67 12.94 29.50
N SER A 455 5.58 12.83 30.83
CA SER A 455 5.67 11.54 31.49
C SER A 455 4.49 10.65 31.08
N TYR A 456 4.70 9.33 30.96
CA TYR A 456 3.64 8.40 30.51
C TYR A 456 2.47 8.34 31.50
N ASN A 457 2.69 8.65 32.78
CA ASN A 457 1.64 8.84 33.78
C ASN A 457 0.79 10.10 33.53
N GLU A 458 1.36 11.20 33.02
CA GLU A 458 0.62 12.40 32.59
C GLU A 458 -0.11 12.17 31.25
N ILE A 459 0.58 11.58 30.26
CA ILE A 459 0.02 11.31 28.92
C ILE A 459 -1.22 10.43 29.03
N LEU A 460 -1.08 9.26 29.69
CA LEU A 460 -2.15 8.28 29.89
C LEU A 460 -3.09 8.61 31.06
N MET A 461 -2.82 9.67 31.83
CA MET A 461 -3.55 10.01 33.05
C MET A 461 -3.68 8.81 34.01
N LEU A 462 -2.55 8.22 34.41
CA LEU A 462 -2.47 7.05 35.29
C LEU A 462 -1.69 7.39 36.56
N ASN A 463 -2.33 7.29 37.73
CA ASN A 463 -1.73 7.60 39.02
C ASN A 463 -1.16 6.34 39.70
N ARG A 464 0.11 6.39 40.11
CA ARG A 464 0.79 5.30 40.84
C ARG A 464 0.05 4.87 42.10
N TYR A 465 -0.48 5.83 42.87
CA TYR A 465 -1.14 5.54 44.15
C TYR A 465 -2.49 4.83 43.94
N GLU A 466 -3.25 5.21 42.91
CA GLU A 466 -4.50 4.55 42.53
C GLU A 466 -4.23 3.11 42.08
N ILE A 467 -3.35 2.92 41.10
CA ILE A 467 -2.99 1.57 40.59
C ILE A 467 -2.43 0.68 41.70
N LEU A 468 -1.62 1.21 42.62
CA LEU A 468 -1.08 0.45 43.75
C LEU A 468 -2.16 0.13 44.80
N SER A 469 -3.19 0.98 44.95
CA SER A 469 -4.35 0.73 45.80
C SER A 469 -5.21 -0.38 45.19
N ASP A 470 -5.58 -0.26 43.90
CA ASP A 470 -6.31 -1.27 43.14
C ASP A 470 -5.62 -2.65 43.24
N THR A 471 -4.31 -2.68 43.02
CA THR A 471 -3.48 -3.89 43.11
C THR A 471 -3.54 -4.53 44.50
N LYS A 472 -3.54 -3.72 45.58
CA LYS A 472 -3.63 -4.21 46.97
C LYS A 472 -5.02 -4.73 47.32
N ILE A 473 -6.08 -4.16 46.75
CA ILE A 473 -7.47 -4.63 46.94
C ILE A 473 -7.66 -6.04 46.37
N LEU A 474 -6.89 -6.41 45.33
CA LEU A 474 -6.90 -7.75 44.75
C LEU A 474 -6.11 -8.80 45.56
N LEU A 475 -5.28 -8.40 46.54
CA LEU A 475 -4.50 -9.34 47.35
C LEU A 475 -5.37 -10.05 48.40
N PRO A 476 -5.09 -11.34 48.73
CA PRO A 476 -5.78 -12.04 49.81
C PRO A 476 -5.66 -11.30 51.15
N PHE A 477 -6.77 -11.16 51.88
CA PHE A 477 -6.87 -10.32 53.09
C PHE A 477 -5.85 -10.63 54.21
N TRP A 478 -5.22 -11.82 54.22
CA TRP A 478 -4.13 -12.14 55.14
C TRP A 478 -2.84 -11.34 54.90
N TYR A 479 -2.64 -10.74 53.71
CA TYR A 479 -1.45 -9.93 53.38
C TYR A 479 -1.39 -8.58 54.09
N THR A 480 -2.53 -8.00 54.48
CA THR A 480 -2.60 -6.69 55.13
C THR A 480 -2.34 -6.75 56.65
N ILE A 481 -2.27 -7.95 57.22
CA ILE A 481 -2.00 -8.18 58.65
C ILE A 481 -0.47 -8.18 58.90
N PRO A 482 0.11 -7.19 59.62
CA PRO A 482 1.57 -7.00 59.68
C PRO A 482 2.37 -8.18 60.23
N ILE A 483 1.74 -8.98 61.10
CA ILE A 483 2.38 -10.14 61.76
C ILE A 483 2.54 -11.32 60.77
N ILE A 484 1.58 -11.50 59.85
CA ILE A 484 1.55 -12.65 58.94
C ILE A 484 2.49 -12.42 57.75
N SER A 485 2.48 -11.22 57.16
CA SER A 485 3.35 -10.87 56.03
C SER A 485 4.84 -10.94 56.40
N ALA A 486 5.21 -10.54 57.63
CA ALA A 486 6.57 -10.68 58.14
C ALA A 486 7.03 -12.15 58.23
N ILE A 487 6.18 -13.05 58.71
CA ILE A 487 6.50 -14.49 58.86
C ILE A 487 6.67 -15.14 57.48
N ILE A 488 5.78 -14.90 56.52
CA ILE A 488 5.86 -15.56 55.21
C ILE A 488 7.03 -14.99 54.39
N ALA A 489 7.30 -13.68 54.45
CA ALA A 489 8.46 -13.08 53.80
C ALA A 489 9.80 -13.61 54.36
N PHE A 490 9.85 -13.99 55.64
CA PHE A 490 11.02 -14.64 56.25
C PHE A 490 11.29 -16.02 55.63
N PHE A 491 10.25 -16.81 55.33
CA PHE A 491 10.39 -18.13 54.70
C PHE A 491 10.54 -18.09 53.17
N LYS A 492 10.00 -17.08 52.46
CA LYS A 492 10.11 -16.96 50.99
C LYS A 492 11.41 -16.27 50.50
N ARG A 493 12.18 -15.63 51.39
CA ARG A 493 13.45 -14.95 51.05
C ARG A 493 14.52 -15.92 50.54
N LYS A 494 14.65 -16.04 49.21
CA LYS A 494 15.86 -16.61 48.58
C LYS A 494 17.09 -15.82 49.03
N LYS A 495 18.20 -16.51 49.31
CA LYS A 495 19.48 -15.88 49.67
C LYS A 495 19.97 -14.95 48.55
N LYS A 496 19.92 -13.63 48.77
CA LYS A 496 20.88 -12.72 48.11
C LYS A 496 22.25 -12.97 48.73
N VAL A 497 23.30 -13.01 47.91
CA VAL A 497 24.68 -13.15 48.37
C VAL A 497 25.09 -11.85 49.07
N ALA A 498 25.66 -11.98 50.26
CA ALA A 498 26.36 -10.91 50.96
C ALA A 498 27.77 -11.40 51.29
N GLN A 499 28.76 -10.51 51.17
CA GLN A 499 30.14 -10.80 51.56
C GLN A 499 30.29 -10.70 53.11
N PRO A 500 31.27 -11.40 53.71
CA PRO A 500 31.39 -11.59 55.17
C PRO A 500 32.30 -10.50 55.80
N VAL A 501 32.58 -10.40 57.11
CA VAL A 501 32.31 -11.19 58.36
C VAL A 501 32.10 -10.14 59.51
N GLN A 502 31.69 -10.37 60.77
CA GLN A 502 32.13 -11.29 61.85
C GLN A 502 31.03 -11.47 62.93
N PRO A 503 31.16 -12.40 63.91
CA PRO A 503 30.11 -12.76 64.88
C PRO A 503 30.45 -12.55 66.38
N GLU A 504 29.42 -12.30 67.21
CA GLU A 504 29.23 -12.71 68.63
C GLU A 504 27.73 -12.51 68.97
N LYS A 505 27.07 -13.17 69.94
CA LYS A 505 27.39 -14.25 70.89
C LYS A 505 26.12 -15.11 71.07
N LYS A 506 26.22 -16.31 71.69
CA LYS A 506 25.05 -17.16 72.03
C LYS A 506 24.75 -17.10 73.52
N GLU A 507 23.47 -17.17 73.88
CA GLU A 507 23.01 -17.79 75.13
C GLU A 507 21.85 -18.76 74.86
N THR A 508 21.64 -19.71 75.79
CA THR A 508 20.55 -20.70 75.79
C THR A 508 19.36 -20.16 76.61
N THR A 509 18.24 -20.81 76.92
CA THR A 509 17.82 -22.24 77.14
C THR A 509 16.26 -22.22 77.07
N TYR A 510 15.42 -23.26 76.99
CA TYR A 510 15.42 -24.69 77.37
C TYR A 510 14.53 -25.51 76.39
N LYS A 511 14.39 -26.82 76.64
CA LYS A 511 13.25 -27.64 76.15
C LYS A 511 12.35 -28.05 77.31
N LYS A 512 11.03 -28.09 77.08
CA LYS A 512 10.01 -28.74 77.93
C LYS A 512 9.18 -29.73 77.08
N PRO A 513 8.47 -30.70 77.68
CA PRO A 513 7.94 -31.87 76.95
C PRO A 513 6.76 -31.54 76.03
N LYS A 514 6.54 -32.39 75.01
CA LYS A 514 5.41 -32.29 74.07
C LYS A 514 4.11 -32.73 74.75
N GLN A 515 3.19 -31.79 74.98
CA GLN A 515 1.78 -32.08 75.28
C GLN A 515 1.03 -32.42 73.98
N LYS A 516 0.01 -33.30 74.02
CA LYS A 516 -0.74 -33.72 72.82
C LYS A 516 -1.99 -32.88 72.63
N LEU A 517 -2.39 -32.67 71.37
CA LEU A 517 -3.60 -31.90 71.01
C LEU A 517 -4.89 -32.48 71.60
N LYS A 518 -4.98 -33.81 71.74
CA LYS A 518 -6.09 -34.50 72.41
C LYS A 518 -6.32 -33.99 73.84
N ASP A 519 -5.24 -33.80 74.60
CA ASP A 519 -5.26 -33.30 75.99
C ASP A 519 -5.82 -31.86 76.11
N ALA A 520 -5.80 -31.08 75.02
CA ALA A 520 -6.47 -29.78 74.94
C ALA A 520 -7.94 -29.92 74.52
N ALA A 521 -8.24 -30.80 73.55
CA ALA A 521 -9.61 -31.03 73.09
C ALA A 521 -10.53 -31.54 74.21
N GLU A 522 -10.07 -32.50 75.02
CA GLU A 522 -10.83 -33.03 76.17
C GLU A 522 -11.10 -31.97 77.26
N LYS A 523 -10.14 -31.06 77.48
CA LYS A 523 -10.30 -29.94 78.43
C LYS A 523 -11.22 -28.84 77.95
N ILE A 524 -11.34 -28.67 76.63
CA ILE A 524 -12.19 -27.65 76.01
C ILE A 524 -13.60 -28.19 75.84
N SER A 525 -13.78 -29.49 75.58
CA SER A 525 -15.11 -30.08 75.33
C SER A 525 -16.09 -29.87 76.48
N THR A 526 -15.63 -29.79 77.73
CA THR A 526 -16.48 -29.48 78.90
C THR A 526 -17.09 -28.08 78.90
N GLU A 527 -16.65 -27.17 78.02
CA GLU A 527 -17.24 -25.83 77.84
C GLU A 527 -18.34 -25.79 76.75
N PHE A 528 -18.48 -26.86 75.95
CA PHE A 528 -19.39 -26.92 74.79
C PHE A 528 -20.43 -28.05 74.87
N ILE A 529 -20.21 -29.09 75.68
CA ILE A 529 -21.18 -30.17 75.91
C ILE A 529 -22.14 -29.78 77.05
N PRO A 530 -23.47 -29.87 76.89
CA PRO A 530 -24.43 -29.70 77.99
C PRO A 530 -24.25 -30.75 79.11
N GLU A 531 -24.50 -30.36 80.36
CA GLU A 531 -24.38 -31.26 81.51
C GLU A 531 -25.20 -32.55 81.33
N GLY A 532 -24.55 -33.70 81.51
CA GLY A 532 -25.17 -35.03 81.37
C GLY A 532 -25.23 -35.61 79.95
N MET A 533 -24.79 -34.89 78.91
CA MET A 533 -24.71 -35.40 77.54
C MET A 533 -23.29 -35.85 77.14
N THR A 534 -23.19 -36.67 76.11
CA THR A 534 -21.94 -36.96 75.38
C THR A 534 -21.77 -36.06 74.16
N ILE A 535 -20.55 -35.96 73.61
CA ILE A 535 -20.28 -35.21 72.36
C ILE A 535 -21.19 -35.69 71.21
N ASP A 536 -21.39 -37.00 71.09
CA ASP A 536 -22.17 -37.59 70.00
C ASP A 536 -23.67 -37.28 70.13
N GLN A 537 -24.22 -37.33 71.34
CA GLN A 537 -25.61 -36.91 71.61
C GLN A 537 -25.81 -35.39 71.42
N ALA A 538 -24.83 -34.58 71.78
CA ALA A 538 -24.86 -33.13 71.55
C ALA A 538 -24.79 -32.79 70.05
N LEU A 539 -24.01 -33.53 69.27
CA LEU A 539 -23.96 -33.43 67.81
C LEU A 539 -25.26 -33.89 67.15
N GLU A 540 -25.82 -35.02 67.56
CA GLU A 540 -27.09 -35.54 67.03
C GLU A 540 -28.24 -34.54 67.28
N LYS A 541 -28.35 -34.03 68.52
CA LYS A 541 -29.32 -32.99 68.88
C LYS A 541 -29.15 -31.71 68.04
N THR A 542 -27.93 -31.17 67.95
CA THR A 542 -27.70 -29.93 67.18
C THR A 542 -27.91 -30.14 65.67
N LEU A 543 -27.69 -31.36 65.15
CA LEU A 543 -28.00 -31.76 63.78
C LEU A 543 -29.51 -31.76 63.51
N ASP A 544 -30.34 -32.26 64.42
CA ASP A 544 -31.82 -32.08 64.35
C ASP A 544 -32.22 -30.60 64.36
N GLU A 545 -31.54 -29.79 65.19
CA GLU A 545 -31.82 -28.35 65.35
C GLU A 545 -31.40 -27.49 64.14
N TRP A 546 -30.50 -27.93 63.24
CA TRP A 546 -30.18 -27.19 61.99
C TRP A 546 -30.59 -27.86 60.69
N ASN A 547 -30.71 -29.20 60.64
CA ASN A 547 -31.00 -29.96 59.42
C ASN A 547 -32.40 -30.59 59.46
N HIS A 548 -33.44 -29.74 59.46
CA HIS A 548 -34.86 -30.14 59.42
C HIS A 548 -35.32 -30.81 58.09
N THR A 549 -34.40 -31.39 57.30
CA THR A 549 -34.71 -32.00 56.00
C THR A 549 -35.50 -33.30 56.19
N LEU A 550 -36.78 -33.30 55.82
CA LEU A 550 -37.69 -34.44 56.05
C LEU A 550 -37.38 -35.70 55.22
N GLY A 551 -36.59 -35.59 54.14
CA GLY A 551 -36.20 -36.73 53.31
C GLY A 551 -34.84 -37.30 53.73
N HIS A 552 -34.83 -38.52 54.28
CA HIS A 552 -33.64 -39.19 54.85
C HIS A 552 -32.37 -39.04 53.98
N PRO A 553 -32.36 -39.38 52.68
CA PRO A 553 -31.12 -39.32 51.87
C PRO A 553 -30.64 -37.89 51.61
N ALA A 554 -31.57 -36.93 51.52
CA ALA A 554 -31.22 -35.52 51.35
C ALA A 554 -30.68 -34.91 52.65
N ARG A 555 -31.20 -35.35 53.80
CA ARG A 555 -30.70 -34.97 55.13
C ARG A 555 -29.27 -35.48 55.34
N GLU A 556 -29.03 -36.76 55.04
CA GLU A 556 -27.69 -37.38 55.14
C GLU A 556 -26.67 -36.72 54.21
N ASN A 557 -27.00 -36.52 52.94
CA ASN A 557 -26.12 -35.86 51.97
C ASN A 557 -25.73 -34.45 52.43
N LEU A 558 -26.69 -33.62 52.86
CA LEU A 558 -26.40 -32.28 53.35
C LEU A 558 -25.52 -32.29 54.62
N THR A 559 -25.77 -33.22 55.54
CA THR A 559 -24.92 -33.40 56.73
C THR A 559 -23.50 -33.78 56.34
N GLU A 560 -23.30 -34.70 55.39
CA GLU A 560 -21.97 -35.15 54.99
C GLU A 560 -21.22 -34.12 54.12
N ASP A 561 -21.92 -33.31 53.31
CA ASP A 561 -21.34 -32.15 52.62
C ASP A 561 -20.78 -31.12 53.62
N VAL A 562 -21.55 -30.79 54.66
CA VAL A 562 -21.12 -29.89 55.75
C VAL A 562 -19.95 -30.50 56.52
N ASN A 563 -20.01 -31.79 56.85
CA ASN A 563 -18.92 -32.51 57.52
C ASN A 563 -17.65 -32.58 56.67
N ALA A 564 -17.76 -32.73 55.35
CA ALA A 564 -16.64 -32.71 54.40
C ALA A 564 -15.97 -31.34 54.38
N LEU A 565 -16.75 -30.26 54.27
CA LEU A 565 -16.26 -28.88 54.31
C LEU A 565 -15.45 -28.60 55.59
N ILE A 566 -15.97 -29.01 56.76
CA ILE A 566 -15.29 -28.82 58.05
C ILE A 566 -13.99 -29.65 58.10
N ARG A 567 -14.01 -30.91 57.63
CA ARG A 567 -12.82 -31.77 57.57
C ARG A 567 -11.73 -31.19 56.66
N ASP A 568 -12.07 -30.67 55.48
CA ASP A 568 -11.08 -30.10 54.55
C ASP A 568 -10.54 -28.74 55.01
N TYR A 569 -11.38 -27.89 55.59
CA TYR A 569 -10.94 -26.66 56.26
C TYR A 569 -9.95 -26.96 57.40
N LEU A 570 -10.28 -27.94 58.26
CA LEU A 570 -9.37 -28.37 59.32
C LEU A 570 -8.11 -29.06 58.79
N ARG A 571 -8.16 -29.85 57.70
CA ARG A 571 -6.95 -30.43 57.06
C ARG A 571 -5.96 -29.34 56.63
N GLY A 572 -6.45 -28.23 56.08
CA GLY A 572 -5.62 -27.07 55.74
C GLY A 572 -4.96 -26.40 56.96
N ILE A 573 -5.64 -26.41 58.11
CA ILE A 573 -5.22 -25.72 59.35
C ILE A 573 -4.47 -26.66 60.31
N ASN A 574 -4.53 -27.98 60.13
CA ASN A 574 -3.90 -28.98 61.01
C ASN A 574 -2.37 -28.83 61.10
N ARG A 575 -1.73 -28.23 60.08
CA ARG A 575 -0.29 -27.89 60.11
C ARG A 575 0.07 -26.70 61.01
N THR A 576 -0.90 -25.93 61.49
CA THR A 576 -0.71 -24.78 62.40
C THR A 576 -1.45 -24.92 63.74
N LEU A 577 -2.23 -26.00 63.91
CA LEU A 577 -2.77 -26.39 65.21
C LEU A 577 -1.66 -26.93 66.11
N SER A 578 -1.66 -26.46 67.36
CA SER A 578 -0.73 -26.87 68.42
C SER A 578 -1.50 -26.89 69.74
N PHE A 579 -1.01 -27.62 70.73
CA PHE A 579 -1.63 -27.67 72.07
C PHE A 579 -1.87 -26.27 72.66
N SER A 580 -0.91 -25.35 72.47
CA SER A 580 -0.98 -23.97 72.95
C SER A 580 -1.84 -23.02 72.10
N SER A 581 -2.30 -23.44 70.91
CA SER A 581 -3.12 -22.62 70.01
C SER A 581 -4.55 -23.13 69.83
N PHE A 582 -4.92 -24.24 70.48
CA PHE A 582 -6.29 -24.73 70.54
C PHE A 582 -6.93 -24.26 71.86
N THR A 583 -7.90 -23.36 71.76
CA THR A 583 -8.64 -22.75 72.89
C THR A 583 -10.12 -22.61 72.49
N ALA A 584 -11.02 -22.43 73.46
CA ALA A 584 -12.46 -22.27 73.21
C ALA A 584 -12.76 -21.12 72.22
N ASP A 585 -12.13 -19.96 72.41
CA ASP A 585 -12.27 -18.82 71.50
C ASP A 585 -11.70 -19.09 70.11
N ARG A 586 -10.68 -19.96 70.00
CA ARG A 586 -10.18 -20.39 68.69
C ARG A 586 -11.15 -21.33 67.99
N VAL A 587 -11.81 -22.25 68.71
CA VAL A 587 -12.88 -23.11 68.16
C VAL A 587 -14.03 -22.25 67.65
N ARG A 588 -14.54 -21.31 68.48
CA ARG A 588 -15.59 -20.33 68.11
C ARG A 588 -15.21 -19.49 66.89
N GLY A 589 -13.95 -19.02 66.84
CA GLY A 589 -13.43 -18.27 65.69
C GLY A 589 -13.35 -19.09 64.40
N LEU A 590 -12.94 -20.37 64.48
CA LEU A 590 -12.92 -21.29 63.33
C LEU A 590 -14.35 -21.60 62.86
N ALA A 591 -15.29 -21.84 63.78
CA ALA A 591 -16.68 -22.12 63.46
C ALA A 591 -17.38 -20.93 62.80
N LYS A 592 -17.20 -19.71 63.32
CA LYS A 592 -17.70 -18.48 62.64
C LYS A 592 -17.09 -18.29 61.26
N THR A 593 -15.80 -18.59 61.07
CA THR A 593 -15.16 -18.49 59.75
C THR A 593 -15.72 -19.52 58.76
N LEU A 594 -16.08 -20.72 59.22
CA LEU A 594 -16.79 -21.73 58.43
C LEU A 594 -18.24 -21.31 58.14
N LEU A 595 -18.95 -20.73 59.10
CA LEU A 595 -20.33 -20.28 58.96
C LEU A 595 -20.50 -19.24 57.84
N GLU A 596 -19.54 -18.33 57.68
CA GLU A 596 -19.53 -17.33 56.59
C GLU A 596 -19.02 -17.86 55.24
N SER A 597 -18.73 -19.17 55.13
CA SER A 597 -18.37 -19.76 53.84
C SER A 597 -19.57 -19.82 52.88
N PRO A 598 -19.41 -19.56 51.58
CA PRO A 598 -20.54 -19.47 50.62
C PRO A 598 -21.45 -20.71 50.52
N GLY A 599 -20.97 -21.88 50.93
CA GLY A 599 -21.78 -23.10 51.02
C GLY A 599 -22.78 -23.06 52.19
N LEU A 600 -22.35 -22.56 53.35
CA LEU A 600 -23.15 -22.57 54.59
C LEU A 600 -24.06 -21.35 54.74
N LEU A 601 -23.87 -20.29 53.95
CA LEU A 601 -24.75 -19.10 53.91
C LEU A 601 -26.23 -19.44 53.61
N LYS A 602 -26.52 -20.60 53.02
CA LYS A 602 -27.88 -21.00 52.62
C LYS A 602 -28.68 -21.69 53.74
N ILE A 603 -28.04 -22.11 54.82
CA ILE A 603 -28.70 -22.78 55.96
C ILE A 603 -29.28 -21.72 56.90
N LYS A 604 -30.58 -21.83 57.20
CA LYS A 604 -31.32 -20.82 57.97
C LYS A 604 -30.97 -20.78 59.44
N GLU A 605 -30.83 -21.94 60.08
CA GLU A 605 -30.58 -22.05 61.52
C GLU A 605 -29.09 -21.87 61.85
N ARG A 606 -28.61 -20.66 61.58
CA ARG A 606 -27.21 -20.23 61.68
C ARG A 606 -26.61 -20.51 63.07
N LYS A 607 -27.40 -20.45 64.14
CA LYS A 607 -26.93 -20.70 65.51
C LYS A 607 -26.70 -22.19 65.77
N ALA A 608 -27.71 -23.04 65.58
CA ALA A 608 -27.58 -24.49 65.76
C ALA A 608 -26.51 -25.09 64.83
N LEU A 609 -26.34 -24.53 63.62
CA LEU A 609 -25.23 -24.86 62.73
C LEU A 609 -23.86 -24.43 63.29
N GLN A 610 -23.73 -23.23 63.88
CA GLN A 610 -22.49 -22.81 64.53
C GLN A 610 -22.13 -23.77 65.69
N ASP A 611 -23.11 -24.05 66.56
CA ASP A 611 -22.94 -24.92 67.73
C ASP A 611 -22.55 -26.36 67.29
N TYR A 612 -23.16 -26.89 66.23
CA TYR A 612 -22.78 -28.17 65.60
C TYR A 612 -21.35 -28.15 65.03
N ILE A 613 -20.94 -27.06 64.34
CA ILE A 613 -19.58 -26.92 63.80
C ILE A 613 -18.56 -26.89 64.94
N GLU A 614 -18.83 -26.18 66.04
CA GLU A 614 -17.94 -26.09 67.20
C GLU A 614 -17.72 -27.48 67.84
N LEU A 615 -18.79 -28.24 68.06
CA LEU A 615 -18.73 -29.62 68.55
C LEU A 615 -18.00 -30.56 67.57
N TYR A 616 -18.24 -30.44 66.27
CA TYR A 616 -17.64 -31.32 65.26
C TYR A 616 -16.14 -31.03 65.05
N ILE A 617 -15.72 -29.77 65.17
CA ILE A 617 -14.29 -29.40 65.24
C ILE A 617 -13.63 -30.08 66.45
N ILE A 618 -14.24 -30.03 67.63
CA ILE A 618 -13.71 -30.66 68.85
C ILE A 618 -13.61 -32.18 68.67
N LYS A 619 -14.63 -32.83 68.10
CA LYS A 619 -14.64 -34.27 67.79
C LYS A 619 -13.55 -34.69 66.80
N LEU A 620 -13.27 -33.88 65.78
CA LEU A 620 -12.19 -34.15 64.83
C LEU A 620 -10.79 -33.93 65.45
N VAL A 621 -10.64 -32.94 66.34
CA VAL A 621 -9.34 -32.67 66.98
C VAL A 621 -8.99 -33.67 68.07
N SER A 622 -9.97 -34.22 68.79
CA SER A 622 -9.73 -35.31 69.76
C SER A 622 -9.35 -36.65 69.10
N GLN A 623 -9.54 -36.78 67.79
CA GLN A 623 -9.12 -37.94 66.98
C GLN A 623 -7.68 -37.80 66.42
N TYR A 624 -7.11 -36.59 66.36
CA TYR A 624 -5.70 -36.41 65.98
C TYR A 624 -4.75 -36.86 67.11
N SER A 625 -3.97 -37.91 66.83
CA SER A 625 -3.21 -38.71 67.81
C SER A 625 -1.73 -38.36 67.94
#